data_AF-A0A1F3NFH9-F1
#
_entry.id   AF-A0A1F3NFH9-F1
#
_cell.length_a   1.000
_cell.length_b   1.000
_cell.length_c   1.000
_cell.angle_alpha   90.00
_cell.angle_beta   90.00
_cell.angle_gamma   90.00
#
_symmetry.space_group_name_H-M   'P 1'
#
loop_
_entity.id
_entity.type
_entity.pdbx_description
1 polymer ?
#
loop_
_entity_poly.entity_id
_entity_poly.type
_entity_poly.pdbx_seq_one_letter_code
_entity_poly.pdbx_strand_id
1 'polypeptide(L)'
;MSEKWIKAAITGTIWAASEIVLGSFLHNLRVPFSGNILTAIGIIILISISYIWTEKGLFWRAGLICAIMKTMSPSAVIFGPMIAICAEALLLEFFVRLLGRNYAGYIIGAMAAMSWNLFHKIASYIISYGSNIVEVYTRLLNMAQKQLNLQSDIVWLPIIILLIIYALFGFLAAIIGIMVGRKMLNQPAASTPVIQKSSKIKPLKYPKSEFNYSLVWLLIDITLIISSFILLNYTSWIIWSITVTGVILLWSFRYKNSLRRIFKPKFWIFFVFITLITAFVFSTAQTGEKTIIDGLLTGVQMNFRAALLIVGFSVVGTELYNPKIRNFFSGTSFKYLPMAVELSVESLPDFIASIPDFKSLVKNPVSVFYNVISHANSRLAEIKGKERFTRRIFIVSGSRCEGKTTFTKKITDELKKHNISVGGIISERVMRESNTTGYDLVDIETGRKEIFLRQDEEKWTDKIGKFSINPEGIQFGISVLDPENLKGKTLVVIDEVGMLELDNKGWAGCLEELIDSSLVHILITVRDTHTGDVIKKWGLKDTVLFKVSENDCIASAKSIINLIDT
;
A
#
# COMPACT_ATOMS: atom_id res chain seq x y z
N MET A 1 1.24 8.43 -6.90
CA MET A 1 -0.14 8.49 -6.31
C MET A 1 -0.40 9.89 -5.75
N SER A 2 -1.65 10.39 -5.63
CA SER A 2 -1.87 11.67 -4.92
C SER A 2 -1.49 11.54 -3.45
N GLU A 3 -0.74 12.51 -2.91
CA GLU A 3 -0.28 12.52 -1.53
C GLU A 3 -1.40 12.32 -0.50
N LYS A 4 -2.60 12.84 -0.79
CA LYS A 4 -3.79 12.68 0.06
C LYS A 4 -4.22 11.23 0.20
N TRP A 5 -4.10 10.45 -0.89
CA TRP A 5 -4.47 9.03 -0.91
C TRP A 5 -3.41 8.15 -0.27
N ILE A 6 -2.13 8.50 -0.37
CA ILE A 6 -1.05 7.78 0.34
C ILE A 6 -1.21 7.97 1.85
N LYS A 7 -1.40 9.22 2.32
CA LYS A 7 -1.66 9.53 3.73
C LYS A 7 -2.91 8.80 4.23
N ALA A 8 -4.00 8.82 3.45
CA ALA A 8 -5.22 8.10 3.80
C ALA A 8 -5.05 6.57 3.82
N ALA A 9 -4.26 6.00 2.90
CA ALA A 9 -3.95 4.57 2.88
C ALA A 9 -3.25 4.16 4.16
N ILE A 10 -2.21 4.88 4.55
CA ILE A 10 -1.50 4.64 5.81
C ILE A 10 -2.46 4.72 7.00
N THR A 11 -3.20 5.84 7.13
CA THR A 11 -4.13 6.03 8.25
C THR A 11 -5.19 4.93 8.30
N GLY A 12 -5.75 4.58 7.15
CA GLY A 12 -6.73 3.51 7.00
C GLY A 12 -6.15 2.14 7.37
N THR A 13 -4.90 1.84 7.01
CA THR A 13 -4.24 0.58 7.38
C THR A 13 -3.98 0.48 8.88
N ILE A 14 -3.58 1.58 9.54
CA ILE A 14 -3.36 1.61 10.99
C ILE A 14 -4.68 1.32 11.72
N TRP A 15 -5.76 1.99 11.28
CA TRP A 15 -7.08 1.74 11.82
C TRP A 15 -7.52 0.30 11.55
N ALA A 16 -7.37 -0.20 10.32
CA ALA A 16 -7.71 -1.59 9.97
C ALA A 16 -6.92 -2.62 10.79
N ALA A 17 -5.62 -2.41 11.01
CA ALA A 17 -4.79 -3.29 11.82
C ALA A 17 -5.31 -3.34 13.26
N SER A 18 -5.64 -2.19 13.86
CA SER A 18 -6.24 -2.13 15.20
C SER A 18 -7.59 -2.86 15.25
N GLU A 19 -8.41 -2.68 14.21
CA GLU A 19 -9.75 -3.23 14.09
C GLU A 19 -9.77 -4.76 13.87
N ILE A 20 -8.73 -5.30 13.24
CA ILE A 20 -8.56 -6.75 13.02
C ILE A 20 -7.96 -7.41 14.28
N VAL A 21 -6.87 -6.85 14.81
CA VAL A 21 -6.12 -7.45 15.93
C VAL A 21 -6.85 -7.27 17.25
N LEU A 22 -7.17 -6.02 17.63
CA LEU A 22 -7.87 -5.76 18.89
C LEU A 22 -9.32 -6.21 18.81
N GLY A 23 -9.95 -6.12 17.64
CA GLY A 23 -11.32 -6.58 17.45
C GLY A 23 -11.45 -8.07 17.68
N SER A 24 -10.60 -8.89 17.04
CA SER A 24 -10.59 -10.34 17.28
C SER A 24 -10.29 -10.68 18.74
N PHE A 25 -9.35 -9.97 19.37
CA PHE A 25 -9.03 -10.15 20.79
C PHE A 25 -10.20 -9.83 21.73
N LEU A 26 -10.84 -8.66 21.57
CA LEU A 26 -11.97 -8.23 22.41
C LEU A 26 -13.19 -9.15 22.24
N HIS A 27 -13.44 -9.62 21.02
CA HIS A 27 -14.49 -10.59 20.76
C HIS A 27 -14.19 -11.95 21.42
N ASN A 28 -12.94 -12.40 21.39
CA ASN A 28 -12.53 -13.65 22.05
C ASN A 28 -12.67 -13.57 23.58
N LEU A 29 -12.40 -12.40 24.18
CA LEU A 29 -12.59 -12.17 25.61
C LEU A 29 -14.04 -11.86 26.03
N ARG A 30 -14.98 -11.77 25.06
CA ARG A 30 -16.39 -11.39 25.30
C ARG A 30 -16.55 -10.10 26.10
N VAL A 31 -15.67 -9.13 25.88
CA VAL A 31 -15.74 -7.83 26.57
C VAL A 31 -17.04 -7.11 26.15
N PRO A 32 -17.87 -6.67 27.10
CA PRO A 32 -19.08 -5.92 26.77
C PRO A 32 -18.71 -4.60 26.09
N PHE A 33 -19.52 -4.16 25.13
CA PHE A 33 -19.29 -2.94 24.35
C PHE A 33 -17.99 -2.93 23.52
N SER A 34 -17.48 -4.10 23.11
CA SER A 34 -16.28 -4.20 22.26
C SER A 34 -16.33 -3.26 21.04
N GLY A 35 -17.48 -3.16 20.35
CA GLY A 35 -17.67 -2.25 19.23
C GLY A 35 -17.43 -0.78 19.57
N ASN A 36 -17.91 -0.31 20.73
CA ASN A 36 -17.68 1.08 21.16
C ASN A 36 -16.20 1.32 21.49
N ILE A 37 -15.50 0.33 22.04
CA ILE A 37 -14.06 0.45 22.32
C ILE A 37 -13.27 0.58 21.00
N LEU A 38 -13.64 -0.23 20.00
CA LEU A 38 -13.03 -0.22 18.66
C LEU A 38 -13.26 1.13 17.95
N THR A 39 -14.49 1.64 17.95
CA THR A 39 -14.78 2.99 17.41
C THR A 39 -13.97 4.06 18.15
N ALA A 40 -13.73 3.92 19.46
CA ALA A 40 -13.01 4.92 20.25
C ALA A 40 -11.54 4.97 19.84
N ILE A 41 -10.94 3.79 19.64
CA ILE A 41 -9.59 3.66 19.11
C ILE A 41 -9.49 4.26 17.71
N GLY A 42 -10.46 3.97 16.83
CA GLY A 42 -10.53 4.56 15.48
C GLY A 42 -10.56 6.09 15.51
N ILE A 43 -11.43 6.68 16.33
CA ILE A 43 -11.54 8.13 16.52
C ILE A 43 -10.22 8.71 17.06
N ILE A 44 -9.61 8.08 18.07
CA ILE A 44 -8.32 8.51 18.63
C ILE A 44 -7.24 8.52 17.54
N ILE A 45 -7.18 7.49 16.69
CA ILE A 45 -6.22 7.38 15.58
C ILE A 45 -6.42 8.53 14.58
N LEU A 46 -7.66 8.72 14.11
CA LEU A 46 -7.99 9.72 13.11
C LEU A 46 -7.68 11.13 13.62
N ILE A 47 -8.11 11.47 14.84
CA ILE A 47 -7.87 12.77 15.45
C ILE A 47 -6.37 12.98 15.69
N SER A 48 -5.64 11.99 16.24
CA SER A 48 -4.20 12.12 16.51
C SER A 48 -3.41 12.40 15.23
N ILE A 49 -3.68 11.67 14.15
CA ILE A 49 -3.00 11.84 12.87
C ILE A 49 -3.35 13.17 12.20
N SER A 50 -4.56 13.69 12.43
CA SER A 50 -5.00 14.97 11.86
C SER A 50 -4.17 16.19 12.30
N TYR A 51 -3.46 16.08 13.44
CA TYR A 51 -2.51 17.09 13.92
C TYR A 51 -1.21 17.09 13.11
N ILE A 52 -0.83 15.96 12.52
CA ILE A 52 0.35 15.83 11.64
C ILE A 52 -0.05 16.10 10.19
N TRP A 53 -1.18 15.54 9.74
CA TRP A 53 -1.63 15.61 8.35
C TRP A 53 -2.92 16.41 8.21
N THR A 54 -2.80 17.59 7.60
CA THR A 54 -3.88 18.57 7.50
C THR A 54 -4.71 18.50 6.21
N GLU A 55 -4.56 17.42 5.44
CA GLU A 55 -5.21 17.25 4.13
C GLU A 55 -6.74 17.15 4.22
N LYS A 56 -7.46 17.89 3.36
CA LYS A 56 -8.94 17.84 3.28
C LYS A 56 -9.42 16.46 2.81
N GLY A 57 -10.40 15.88 3.51
CA GLY A 57 -10.95 14.57 3.19
C GLY A 57 -10.06 13.41 3.61
N LEU A 58 -9.27 13.56 4.67
CA LEU A 58 -8.43 12.48 5.19
C LEU A 58 -9.29 11.40 5.88
N PHE A 59 -10.28 11.80 6.69
CA PHE A 59 -11.00 10.86 7.55
C PHE A 59 -11.88 9.93 6.72
N TRP A 60 -12.69 10.46 5.82
CA TRP A 60 -13.57 9.61 5.01
C TRP A 60 -12.78 8.66 4.08
N ARG A 61 -11.63 9.08 3.54
CA ARG A 61 -10.76 8.20 2.72
C ARG A 61 -10.14 7.11 3.58
N ALA A 62 -9.64 7.45 4.76
CA ALA A 62 -9.10 6.47 5.70
C ALA A 62 -10.17 5.47 6.16
N GLY A 63 -11.38 5.94 6.45
CA GLY A 63 -12.52 5.08 6.81
C GLY A 63 -12.96 4.17 5.68
N LEU A 64 -13.00 4.66 4.44
CA LEU A 64 -13.29 3.83 3.27
C LEU A 64 -12.25 2.71 3.09
N ILE A 65 -10.97 3.05 3.20
CA ILE A 65 -9.88 2.06 3.10
C ILE A 65 -9.94 1.06 4.26
N CYS A 66 -10.19 1.53 5.49
CA CYS A 66 -10.36 0.66 6.66
C CYS A 66 -11.54 -0.30 6.50
N ALA A 67 -12.69 0.19 6.04
CA ALA A 67 -13.87 -0.63 5.79
C ALA A 67 -13.60 -1.71 4.72
N ILE A 68 -12.95 -1.35 3.61
CA ILE A 68 -12.52 -2.33 2.60
C ILE A 68 -11.58 -3.36 3.24
N MET A 69 -10.63 -2.92 4.06
CA MET A 69 -9.67 -3.83 4.70
C MET A 69 -10.30 -4.76 5.73
N LYS A 70 -11.41 -4.37 6.37
CA LYS A 70 -12.18 -5.22 7.28
C LYS A 70 -12.72 -6.48 6.60
N THR A 71 -12.93 -6.46 5.27
CA THR A 71 -13.33 -7.67 4.52
C THR A 71 -12.31 -8.80 4.60
N MET A 72 -11.04 -8.48 4.88
CA MET A 72 -9.96 -9.45 5.08
C MET A 72 -9.94 -10.05 6.50
N SER A 73 -10.81 -9.58 7.40
CA SER A 73 -10.93 -10.09 8.77
C SER A 73 -11.69 -11.43 8.80
N PRO A 74 -11.28 -12.43 9.60
CA PRO A 74 -11.93 -13.74 9.69
C PRO A 74 -13.28 -13.73 10.46
N SER A 75 -13.98 -12.60 10.52
CA SER A 75 -15.18 -12.42 11.35
C SER A 75 -16.48 -12.81 10.62
N ALA A 76 -17.44 -13.41 11.33
CA ALA A 76 -18.68 -13.95 10.75
C ALA A 76 -19.72 -12.90 10.28
N VAL A 77 -19.58 -11.63 10.69
CA VAL A 77 -20.47 -10.51 10.31
C VAL A 77 -19.63 -9.36 9.79
N ILE A 78 -19.56 -9.23 8.47
CA ILE A 78 -18.60 -8.34 7.80
C ILE A 78 -19.25 -7.00 7.42
N PHE A 79 -20.47 -7.01 6.88
CA PHE A 79 -21.13 -5.81 6.35
C PHE A 79 -21.53 -4.77 7.41
N GLY A 80 -22.05 -5.19 8.57
CA GLY A 80 -22.48 -4.26 9.62
C GLY A 80 -21.35 -3.35 10.12
N PRO A 81 -20.21 -3.92 10.58
CA PRO A 81 -19.05 -3.13 10.99
C PRO A 81 -18.49 -2.24 9.87
N MET A 82 -18.50 -2.68 8.60
CA MET A 82 -18.04 -1.85 7.48
C MET A 82 -18.87 -0.57 7.31
N ILE A 83 -20.20 -0.69 7.40
CA ILE A 83 -21.12 0.46 7.30
C ILE A 83 -20.90 1.40 8.48
N ALA A 84 -20.71 0.85 9.70
CA ALA A 84 -20.42 1.64 10.89
C ALA A 84 -19.11 2.44 10.74
N ILE A 85 -17.99 1.79 10.39
CA ILE A 85 -16.68 2.42 10.18
C ILE A 85 -16.75 3.56 9.15
N CYS A 86 -17.42 3.32 8.01
CA CYS A 86 -17.60 4.34 6.99
C CYS A 86 -18.41 5.54 7.50
N ALA A 87 -19.52 5.29 8.19
CA ALA A 87 -20.39 6.34 8.71
C ALA A 87 -19.71 7.15 9.83
N GLU A 88 -19.00 6.50 10.75
CA GLU A 88 -18.19 7.13 11.80
C GLU A 88 -17.18 8.12 11.20
N ALA A 89 -16.44 7.67 10.18
CA ALA A 89 -15.45 8.50 9.49
C ALA A 89 -16.07 9.68 8.73
N LEU A 90 -17.24 9.46 8.10
CA LEU A 90 -17.99 10.52 7.41
C LEU A 90 -18.56 11.55 8.36
N LEU A 91 -19.12 11.12 9.50
CA LEU A 91 -19.65 12.02 10.53
C LEU A 91 -18.52 12.86 11.13
N LEU A 92 -17.39 12.24 11.46
CA LEU A 92 -16.22 12.96 11.96
C LEU A 92 -15.73 14.00 10.94
N GLU A 93 -15.60 13.64 9.66
CA GLU A 93 -15.24 14.59 8.59
C GLU A 93 -16.27 15.72 8.45
N PHE A 94 -17.57 15.40 8.48
CA PHE A 94 -18.64 16.38 8.32
C PHE A 94 -18.55 17.48 9.37
N PHE A 95 -18.48 17.10 10.65
CA PHE A 95 -18.41 18.07 11.75
C PHE A 95 -17.08 18.83 11.80
N VAL A 96 -15.94 18.16 11.53
CA VAL A 96 -14.64 18.83 11.47
C VAL A 96 -14.57 19.79 10.27
N ARG A 97 -15.25 19.49 9.17
CA ARG A 97 -15.32 20.40 8.02
C ARG A 97 -16.26 21.58 8.27
N LEU A 98 -17.35 21.37 8.99
CA LEU A 98 -18.34 22.39 9.33
C LEU A 98 -17.79 23.39 10.38
N LEU A 99 -17.23 22.88 11.47
CA LEU A 99 -16.77 23.68 12.62
C LEU A 99 -15.28 24.04 12.55
N GLY A 100 -14.55 23.45 11.60
CA GLY A 100 -13.11 23.60 11.44
C GLY A 100 -12.30 22.60 12.25
N ARG A 101 -10.97 22.59 11.99
CA ARG A 101 -9.98 21.74 12.69
C ARG A 101 -9.58 22.33 14.05
N ASN A 102 -10.58 22.60 14.89
CA ASN A 102 -10.42 23.07 16.25
C ASN A 102 -10.94 22.01 17.24
N TYR A 103 -10.80 22.27 18.54
CA TYR A 103 -11.31 21.37 19.58
C TYR A 103 -12.80 21.06 19.42
N ALA A 104 -13.61 22.07 19.09
CA ALA A 104 -15.05 21.92 18.95
C ALA A 104 -15.40 20.96 17.80
N GLY A 105 -14.77 21.10 16.64
CA GLY A 105 -14.97 20.21 15.50
C GLY A 105 -14.60 18.76 15.80
N TYR A 106 -13.46 18.54 16.47
CA TYR A 106 -13.05 17.19 16.86
C TYR A 106 -13.96 16.57 17.93
N ILE A 107 -14.35 17.33 18.95
CA ILE A 107 -15.21 16.85 20.04
C ILE A 107 -16.60 16.53 19.51
N ILE A 108 -17.24 17.47 18.81
CA ILE A 108 -18.61 17.29 18.31
C ILE A 108 -18.63 16.17 17.25
N GLY A 109 -17.62 16.13 16.37
CA GLY A 109 -17.49 15.04 15.39
C GLY A 109 -17.31 13.67 16.03
N ALA A 110 -16.52 13.56 17.09
CA ALA A 110 -16.33 12.31 17.81
C ALA A 110 -17.57 11.87 18.60
N MET A 111 -18.27 12.81 19.23
CA MET A 111 -19.55 12.53 19.90
C MET A 111 -20.57 11.99 18.90
N ALA A 112 -20.72 12.65 17.75
CA ALA A 112 -21.63 12.22 16.70
C ALA A 112 -21.24 10.85 16.10
N ALA A 113 -19.94 10.64 15.82
CA ALA A 113 -19.43 9.37 15.33
C ALA A 113 -19.69 8.24 16.33
N MET A 114 -19.53 8.47 17.63
CA MET A 114 -19.87 7.46 18.64
C MET A 114 -21.35 7.18 18.74
N SER A 115 -22.17 8.22 18.77
CA SER A 115 -23.63 8.09 18.83
C SER A 115 -24.20 7.32 17.63
N TRP A 116 -23.50 7.28 16.50
CA TRP A 116 -23.88 6.46 15.35
C TRP A 116 -24.02 4.97 15.69
N ASN A 117 -23.19 4.43 16.60
CA ASN A 117 -23.29 3.02 16.98
C ASN A 117 -24.64 2.66 17.60
N LEU A 118 -25.19 3.57 18.41
CA LEU A 118 -26.52 3.41 18.98
C LEU A 118 -27.59 3.48 17.88
N PHE A 119 -27.50 4.48 17.02
CA PHE A 119 -28.43 4.66 15.90
C PHE A 119 -28.44 3.45 14.96
N HIS A 120 -27.26 2.98 14.54
CA HIS A 120 -27.10 1.80 13.70
C HIS A 120 -27.70 0.55 14.36
N LYS A 121 -27.53 0.37 15.67
CA LYS A 121 -28.11 -0.77 16.41
C LYS A 121 -29.64 -0.70 16.46
N ILE A 122 -30.20 0.46 16.75
CA ILE A 122 -31.66 0.68 16.76
C ILE A 122 -32.24 0.47 15.36
N ALA A 123 -31.64 1.08 14.33
CA ALA A 123 -32.06 0.94 12.94
C ALA A 123 -31.99 -0.52 12.49
N SER A 124 -30.92 -1.24 12.84
CA SER A 124 -30.77 -2.66 12.53
C SER A 124 -31.89 -3.51 13.16
N TYR A 125 -32.30 -3.20 14.40
CA TYR A 125 -33.42 -3.90 15.04
C TYR A 125 -34.75 -3.59 14.36
N ILE A 126 -35.02 -2.33 14.03
CA ILE A 126 -36.26 -1.94 13.33
C ILE A 126 -36.32 -2.59 11.95
N ILE A 127 -35.22 -2.64 11.21
CA ILE A 127 -35.15 -3.29 9.90
C ILE A 127 -35.35 -4.81 10.03
N SER A 128 -34.79 -5.44 11.07
CA SER A 128 -34.85 -6.91 11.22
C SER A 128 -36.21 -7.40 11.74
N TYR A 129 -36.85 -6.63 12.62
CA TYR A 129 -38.03 -7.07 13.36
C TYR A 129 -39.30 -6.25 13.05
N GLY A 130 -39.20 -5.21 12.21
CA GLY A 130 -40.33 -4.36 11.81
C GLY A 130 -40.86 -3.47 12.94
N SER A 131 -42.09 -2.96 12.80
CA SER A 131 -42.77 -2.13 13.82
C SER A 131 -43.04 -2.88 15.12
N ASN A 132 -43.08 -4.21 15.09
CA ASN A 132 -43.38 -5.05 16.24
C ASN A 132 -42.36 -4.87 17.37
N ILE A 133 -41.07 -4.62 17.06
CA ILE A 133 -40.06 -4.39 18.10
C ILE A 133 -40.31 -3.10 18.87
N VAL A 134 -40.79 -2.07 18.16
CA VAL A 134 -41.15 -0.78 18.76
C VAL A 134 -42.36 -0.95 19.67
N GLU A 135 -43.34 -1.73 19.24
CA GLU A 135 -44.53 -2.04 20.05
C GLU A 135 -44.19 -2.88 21.30
N VAL A 136 -43.32 -3.90 21.17
CA VAL A 136 -42.85 -4.68 22.31
C VAL A 136 -42.10 -3.78 23.30
N TYR A 137 -41.24 -2.89 22.80
CA TYR A 137 -40.51 -1.93 23.63
C TYR A 137 -41.44 -0.98 24.39
N THR A 138 -42.40 -0.35 23.72
CA THR A 138 -43.35 0.57 24.36
C THR A 138 -44.24 -0.15 25.37
N ARG A 139 -44.72 -1.36 25.07
CA ARG A 139 -45.51 -2.18 26.00
C ARG A 139 -44.71 -2.54 27.25
N LEU A 140 -43.46 -2.96 27.12
CA LEU A 140 -42.58 -3.29 28.25
C LEU A 140 -42.32 -2.07 29.14
N LEU A 141 -42.06 -0.90 28.56
CA LEU A 141 -41.84 0.31 29.35
C LEU A 141 -43.12 0.81 30.02
N ASN A 142 -44.27 0.70 29.37
CA ASN A 142 -45.56 0.99 30.00
C ASN A 142 -45.86 0.04 31.18
N MET A 143 -45.46 -1.23 31.08
CA MET A 143 -45.54 -2.18 32.20
C MET A 143 -44.62 -1.78 33.36
N ALA A 144 -43.36 -1.43 33.07
CA ALA A 144 -42.42 -0.95 34.07
C ALA A 144 -42.88 0.35 34.74
N GLN A 145 -43.44 1.29 33.97
CA GLN A 145 -43.99 2.54 34.47
C GLN A 145 -45.13 2.31 35.47
N LYS A 146 -46.05 1.38 35.16
CA LYS A 146 -47.14 1.01 36.06
C LYS A 146 -46.64 0.34 37.35
N GLN A 147 -45.62 -0.51 37.26
CA GLN A 147 -45.04 -1.20 38.43
C GLN A 147 -44.22 -0.27 39.33
N LEU A 148 -43.53 0.72 38.75
CA LEU A 148 -42.69 1.68 39.48
C LEU A 148 -43.46 2.94 39.92
N ASN A 149 -44.75 3.03 39.59
CA ASN A 149 -45.64 4.14 39.92
C ASN A 149 -45.13 5.52 39.45
N LEU A 150 -44.50 5.55 38.27
CA LEU A 150 -43.88 6.75 37.72
C LEU A 150 -44.90 7.58 36.92
N GLN A 151 -45.02 8.87 37.23
CA GLN A 151 -45.99 9.79 36.62
C GLN A 151 -45.56 10.31 35.23
N SER A 152 -44.29 10.17 34.86
CA SER A 152 -43.73 10.66 33.59
C SER A 152 -43.68 9.56 32.52
N ASP A 153 -43.85 9.94 31.25
CA ASP A 153 -43.58 9.05 30.12
C ASP A 153 -42.08 8.73 30.03
N ILE A 154 -41.73 7.46 30.21
CA ILE A 154 -40.34 6.97 30.28
C ILE A 154 -39.89 6.36 28.95
N VAL A 155 -40.76 6.30 27.92
CA VAL A 155 -40.47 5.56 26.68
C VAL A 155 -39.15 5.99 26.04
N TRP A 156 -38.80 7.27 26.05
CA TRP A 156 -37.56 7.77 25.44
C TRP A 156 -36.35 7.79 26.40
N LEU A 157 -36.60 7.73 27.70
CA LEU A 157 -35.57 7.98 28.72
C LEU A 157 -34.39 6.99 28.62
N PRO A 158 -34.57 5.67 28.47
CA PRO A 158 -33.45 4.73 28.33
C PRO A 158 -32.60 5.02 27.08
N ILE A 159 -33.23 5.41 25.97
CA ILE A 159 -32.53 5.72 24.71
C ILE A 159 -31.70 6.99 24.88
N ILE A 160 -32.26 8.02 25.53
CA ILE A 160 -31.56 9.28 25.80
C ILE A 160 -30.37 9.05 26.75
N ILE A 161 -30.56 8.28 27.83
CA ILE A 161 -29.47 7.93 28.75
C ILE A 161 -28.35 7.21 28.00
N LEU A 162 -28.70 6.24 27.16
CA LEU A 162 -27.72 5.50 26.37
C LEU A 162 -27.01 6.42 25.36
N LEU A 163 -27.73 7.35 24.73
CA LEU A 163 -27.16 8.34 23.83
C LEU A 163 -26.15 9.24 24.55
N ILE A 164 -26.47 9.69 25.77
CA ILE A 164 -25.56 10.50 26.61
C ILE A 164 -24.29 9.70 26.93
N ILE A 165 -24.42 8.43 27.32
CA ILE A 165 -23.26 7.58 27.60
C ILE A 165 -22.36 7.46 26.37
N TYR A 166 -22.94 7.24 25.18
CA TYR A 166 -22.16 7.12 23.94
C TYR A 166 -21.48 8.44 23.57
N ALA A 167 -22.18 9.56 23.75
CA ALA A 167 -21.62 10.89 23.57
C ALA A 167 -20.46 11.17 24.54
N LEU A 168 -20.56 10.73 25.80
CA LEU A 168 -19.46 10.81 26.77
C LEU A 168 -18.25 9.98 26.35
N PHE A 169 -18.44 8.78 25.81
CA PHE A 169 -17.35 7.99 25.23
C PHE A 169 -16.68 8.73 24.05
N GLY A 170 -17.47 9.35 23.17
CA GLY A 170 -16.94 10.15 22.06
C GLY A 170 -16.16 11.37 22.53
N PHE A 171 -16.65 12.05 23.56
CA PHE A 171 -15.97 13.17 24.21
C PHE A 171 -14.62 12.75 24.80
N LEU A 172 -14.58 11.65 25.55
CA LEU A 172 -13.33 11.11 26.11
C LEU A 172 -12.34 10.69 25.01
N ALA A 173 -12.81 10.01 23.97
CA ALA A 173 -11.98 9.61 22.84
C ALA A 173 -11.40 10.83 22.11
N ALA A 174 -12.17 11.90 21.94
CA ALA A 174 -11.69 13.15 21.35
C ALA A 174 -10.59 13.80 22.20
N ILE A 175 -10.78 13.89 23.52
CA ILE A 175 -9.77 14.45 24.42
C ILE A 175 -8.47 13.65 24.32
N ILE A 176 -8.55 12.32 24.39
CA ILE A 176 -7.37 11.47 24.29
C ILE A 176 -6.69 11.65 22.93
N GLY A 177 -7.44 11.63 21.82
CA GLY A 177 -6.90 11.86 20.48
C GLY A 177 -6.22 13.21 20.31
N ILE A 178 -6.79 14.27 20.90
CA ILE A 178 -6.20 15.61 20.89
C ILE A 178 -4.92 15.67 21.73
N MET A 179 -4.93 15.06 22.93
CA MET A 179 -3.75 14.99 23.80
C MET A 179 -2.60 14.24 23.12
N VAL A 180 -2.89 13.09 22.51
CA VAL A 180 -1.92 12.29 21.77
C VAL A 180 -1.39 13.08 20.57
N GLY A 181 -2.27 13.63 19.74
CA GLY A 181 -1.89 14.41 18.55
C GLY A 181 -0.99 15.62 18.87
N ARG A 182 -1.27 16.33 19.97
CA ARG A 182 -0.42 17.44 20.44
C ARG A 182 0.93 17.00 20.94
N LYS A 183 0.98 15.90 21.70
CA LYS A 183 2.25 15.36 22.18
C LYS A 183 3.15 14.90 21.03
N MET A 184 2.55 14.41 19.94
CA MET A 184 3.28 14.05 18.72
C MET A 184 3.88 15.25 17.99
N LEU A 185 3.25 16.43 18.02
CA LEU A 185 3.83 17.66 17.48
C LEU A 185 5.04 18.14 18.29
N ASN A 186 5.02 17.94 19.61
CA ASN A 186 6.05 18.43 20.53
C ASN A 186 7.25 17.48 20.69
N GLN A 187 7.16 16.24 20.21
CA GLN A 187 8.26 15.25 20.25
C GLN A 187 8.53 14.68 18.83
N PRO A 188 9.21 15.43 17.95
CA PRO A 188 9.64 14.91 16.66
C PRO A 188 10.81 13.92 16.84
N ALA A 189 10.63 12.68 16.36
CA ALA A 189 11.57 11.66 15.83
C ALA A 189 12.99 11.44 16.35
N ALA A 190 13.67 12.44 16.88
CA ALA A 190 15.11 12.41 17.08
C ALA A 190 15.56 11.61 18.32
N SER A 191 14.66 11.12 19.18
CA SER A 191 15.03 10.60 20.51
C SER A 191 14.56 9.17 20.84
N THR A 192 14.06 8.39 19.88
CA THR A 192 13.80 6.96 20.08
C THR A 192 14.65 6.13 19.13
N PRO A 193 15.46 5.17 19.62
CA PRO A 193 16.25 4.31 18.76
C PRO A 193 15.28 3.46 17.94
N VAL A 194 15.13 3.83 16.67
CA VAL A 194 14.50 2.96 15.68
C VAL A 194 15.35 1.70 15.67
N ILE A 195 14.79 0.59 16.16
CA ILE A 195 15.39 -0.73 16.00
C ILE A 195 15.38 -0.99 14.49
N GLN A 196 16.46 -0.56 13.82
CA GLN A 196 16.80 -0.96 12.46
C GLN A 196 17.15 -2.45 12.51
N LYS A 197 16.14 -3.30 12.59
CA LYS A 197 16.26 -4.62 11.98
C LYS A 197 16.15 -4.38 10.49
N SER A 198 17.29 -4.18 9.85
CA SER A 198 17.46 -4.30 8.41
C SER A 198 17.16 -5.74 7.99
N SER A 199 15.89 -6.14 8.00
CA SER A 199 15.48 -7.21 7.12
C SER A 199 15.63 -6.65 5.71
N LYS A 200 16.58 -7.18 4.95
CA LYS A 200 16.59 -7.01 3.50
C LYS A 200 15.25 -7.55 2.99
N ILE A 201 14.25 -6.69 2.88
CA ILE A 201 12.97 -7.03 2.27
C ILE A 201 13.29 -7.23 0.80
N LYS A 202 13.40 -8.49 0.39
CA LYS A 202 13.53 -8.86 -1.02
C LYS A 202 12.39 -8.16 -1.78
N PRO A 203 12.65 -7.46 -2.89
CA PRO A 203 11.57 -6.96 -3.72
C PRO A 203 10.73 -8.15 -4.13
N LEU A 204 9.46 -8.15 -3.71
CA LEU A 204 8.50 -9.17 -4.12
C LEU A 204 8.37 -9.05 -5.64
N LYS A 205 8.91 -10.03 -6.36
CA LYS A 205 8.62 -10.24 -7.78
C LYS A 205 7.11 -10.37 -7.91
N TYR A 206 6.46 -9.33 -8.43
CA TYR A 206 5.08 -9.41 -8.90
C TYR A 206 5.03 -10.54 -9.93
N PRO A 207 4.32 -11.65 -9.67
CA PRO A 207 4.02 -12.57 -10.74
C PRO A 207 3.12 -11.78 -11.70
N LYS A 208 3.65 -11.44 -12.88
CA LYS A 208 2.82 -11.10 -14.05
C LYS A 208 2.06 -12.35 -14.46
N SER A 209 1.16 -12.87 -13.62
CA SER A 209 0.15 -13.80 -14.10
C SER A 209 -0.99 -12.95 -14.64
N GLU A 210 -1.12 -12.94 -15.96
CA GLU A 210 -2.27 -12.38 -16.66
C GLU A 210 -3.52 -13.17 -16.24
N PHE A 211 -4.17 -12.75 -15.16
CA PHE A 211 -5.50 -13.25 -14.83
C PHE A 211 -6.50 -12.55 -15.75
N ASN A 212 -7.35 -13.34 -16.42
CA ASN A 212 -8.35 -12.80 -17.36
C ASN A 212 -9.55 -12.23 -16.60
N TYR A 213 -9.40 -11.00 -16.10
CA TYR A 213 -10.45 -10.30 -15.36
C TYR A 213 -11.70 -10.03 -16.22
N SER A 214 -12.89 -10.19 -15.64
CA SER A 214 -14.15 -9.91 -16.34
C SER A 214 -15.18 -9.21 -15.45
N LEU A 215 -15.67 -8.05 -15.92
CA LEU A 215 -16.77 -7.30 -15.29
C LEU A 215 -18.07 -8.10 -15.20
N VAL A 216 -18.29 -9.00 -16.16
CA VAL A 216 -19.46 -9.91 -16.15
C VAL A 216 -19.33 -10.89 -15.01
N TRP A 217 -18.12 -11.40 -14.76
CA TRP A 217 -17.86 -12.31 -13.64
C TRP A 217 -17.95 -11.62 -12.29
N LEU A 218 -17.51 -10.37 -12.17
CA LEU A 218 -17.75 -9.58 -10.95
C LEU A 218 -19.25 -9.49 -10.61
N LEU A 219 -20.09 -9.18 -11.60
CA LEU A 219 -21.55 -9.12 -11.41
C LEU A 219 -22.14 -10.49 -11.11
N ILE A 220 -21.68 -11.54 -11.79
CA ILE A 220 -22.09 -12.93 -11.51
C ILE A 220 -21.70 -13.32 -10.08
N ASP A 221 -20.49 -13.01 -9.63
CA ASP A 221 -19.98 -13.39 -8.31
C ASP A 221 -20.75 -12.68 -7.19
N ILE A 222 -21.04 -11.38 -7.36
CA ILE A 222 -21.91 -10.64 -6.43
C ILE A 222 -23.32 -11.25 -6.41
N THR A 223 -23.87 -11.56 -7.57
CA THR A 223 -25.20 -12.18 -7.69
C THR A 223 -25.23 -13.58 -7.08
N LEU A 224 -24.17 -14.38 -7.25
CA LEU A 224 -24.02 -15.71 -6.66
C LEU A 224 -23.90 -15.65 -5.14
N ILE A 225 -23.21 -14.65 -4.58
CA ILE A 225 -23.17 -14.43 -3.13
C ILE A 225 -24.58 -14.12 -2.62
N ILE A 226 -25.27 -13.15 -3.22
CA ILE A 226 -26.60 -12.72 -2.77
C ILE A 226 -27.61 -13.87 -2.89
N SER A 227 -27.64 -14.58 -4.03
CA SER A 227 -28.55 -15.69 -4.25
C SER A 227 -28.27 -16.87 -3.31
N SER A 228 -27.01 -17.21 -3.07
CA SER A 228 -26.62 -18.25 -2.10
C SER A 228 -27.02 -17.90 -0.67
N PHE A 229 -26.98 -16.60 -0.31
CA PHE A 229 -27.45 -16.13 1.00
C PHE A 229 -28.96 -16.24 1.17
N ILE A 230 -29.72 -15.89 0.13
CA ILE A 230 -31.18 -16.05 0.10
C ILE A 230 -31.52 -17.55 0.20
N LEU A 231 -30.84 -18.40 -0.57
CA LEU A 231 -31.00 -19.87 -0.52
C LEU A 231 -30.74 -20.43 0.88
N LEU A 232 -29.63 -20.03 1.52
CA LEU A 232 -29.28 -20.48 2.88
C LEU A 232 -30.33 -20.11 3.93
N ASN A 233 -31.16 -19.09 3.69
CA ASN A 233 -32.14 -18.59 4.66
C ASN A 233 -33.57 -19.08 4.39
N TYR A 234 -33.92 -19.37 3.14
CA TYR A 234 -35.30 -19.66 2.73
C TYR A 234 -35.54 -21.08 2.19
N THR A 235 -34.49 -21.90 2.00
CA THR A 235 -34.64 -23.25 1.43
C THR A 235 -34.16 -24.36 2.35
N SER A 236 -34.55 -25.60 2.03
CA SER A 236 -34.18 -26.79 2.81
C SER A 236 -32.68 -27.07 2.75
N TRP A 237 -32.19 -27.79 3.76
CA TRP A 237 -30.76 -28.06 3.92
C TRP A 237 -30.11 -28.84 2.78
N ILE A 238 -30.89 -29.65 2.09
CA ILE A 238 -30.44 -30.40 0.91
C ILE A 238 -30.19 -29.44 -0.27
N ILE A 239 -31.11 -28.50 -0.50
CA ILE A 239 -31.04 -27.57 -1.63
C ILE A 239 -29.89 -26.59 -1.44
N TRP A 240 -29.78 -25.97 -0.25
CA TRP A 240 -28.70 -25.01 -0.03
C TRP A 240 -27.32 -25.68 0.04
N SER A 241 -27.19 -26.90 0.57
CA SER A 241 -25.88 -27.56 0.67
C SER A 241 -25.32 -27.93 -0.71
N ILE A 242 -26.17 -28.47 -1.60
CA ILE A 242 -25.78 -28.82 -2.97
C ILE A 242 -25.38 -27.56 -3.75
N THR A 243 -26.21 -26.52 -3.71
CA THR A 243 -25.98 -25.28 -4.47
C THR A 243 -24.76 -24.52 -3.98
N VAL A 244 -24.59 -24.32 -2.67
CA VAL A 244 -23.42 -23.62 -2.12
C VAL A 244 -22.13 -24.39 -2.38
N THR A 245 -22.15 -25.72 -2.29
CA THR A 245 -20.98 -26.54 -2.65
C THR A 245 -20.61 -26.37 -4.12
N GLY A 246 -21.62 -26.37 -5.01
CA GLY A 246 -21.41 -26.13 -6.44
C GLY A 246 -20.78 -24.76 -6.72
N VAL A 247 -21.25 -23.71 -6.04
CA VAL A 247 -20.69 -22.34 -6.15
C VAL A 247 -19.24 -22.29 -5.65
N ILE A 248 -18.94 -22.90 -4.50
CA ILE A 248 -17.58 -22.95 -3.95
C ILE A 248 -16.63 -23.72 -4.87
N LEU A 249 -17.08 -24.83 -5.48
CA LEU A 249 -16.29 -25.59 -6.45
C LEU A 249 -16.02 -24.76 -7.71
N LEU A 250 -17.03 -24.10 -8.26
CA LEU A 250 -16.88 -23.20 -9.41
C LEU A 250 -15.82 -22.13 -9.13
N TRP A 251 -15.89 -21.49 -7.97
CA TRP A 251 -14.91 -20.51 -7.53
C TRP A 251 -13.51 -21.11 -7.34
N SER A 252 -13.41 -22.32 -6.79
CA SER A 252 -12.15 -23.01 -6.56
C SER A 252 -11.42 -23.35 -7.86
N PHE A 253 -12.14 -23.71 -8.92
CA PHE A 253 -11.57 -23.97 -10.24
C PHE A 253 -11.12 -22.68 -10.94
N ARG A 254 -11.95 -21.65 -10.93
CA ARG A 254 -11.70 -20.39 -11.65
C ARG A 254 -10.63 -19.52 -10.97
N TYR A 255 -10.68 -19.40 -9.64
CA TYR A 255 -9.83 -18.52 -8.84
C TYR A 255 -8.76 -19.29 -8.04
N LYS A 256 -8.25 -20.39 -8.62
CA LYS A 256 -7.31 -21.33 -7.99
C LYS A 256 -6.10 -20.64 -7.36
N ASN A 257 -5.58 -19.59 -7.99
CA ASN A 257 -4.40 -18.85 -7.50
C ASN A 257 -4.71 -18.00 -6.26
N SER A 258 -5.87 -17.33 -6.22
CA SER A 258 -6.29 -16.50 -5.09
C SER A 258 -6.71 -17.34 -3.89
N LEU A 259 -7.39 -18.46 -4.13
CA LEU A 259 -7.99 -19.28 -3.08
C LEU A 259 -7.02 -20.31 -2.45
N ARG A 260 -5.85 -20.55 -3.06
CA ARG A 260 -4.85 -21.52 -2.57
C ARG A 260 -4.40 -21.26 -1.12
N ARG A 261 -4.37 -20.00 -0.69
CA ARG A 261 -3.97 -19.63 0.69
C ARG A 261 -5.07 -19.92 1.71
N ILE A 262 -6.32 -19.89 1.29
CA ILE A 262 -7.52 -20.01 2.13
C ILE A 262 -7.94 -21.48 2.29
N PHE A 263 -7.70 -22.33 1.29
CA PHE A 263 -7.97 -23.78 1.36
C PHE A 263 -6.94 -24.60 2.15
N LYS A 264 -6.13 -23.98 3.03
CA LYS A 264 -5.23 -24.75 3.90
C LYS A 264 -6.07 -25.61 4.86
N PRO A 265 -5.88 -26.94 4.90
CA PRO A 265 -6.76 -27.84 5.65
C PRO A 265 -6.77 -27.54 7.16
N LYS A 266 -5.64 -27.09 7.71
CA LYS A 266 -5.53 -26.69 9.13
C LYS A 266 -6.50 -25.57 9.53
N PHE A 267 -6.72 -24.60 8.64
CA PHE A 267 -7.64 -23.47 8.90
C PHE A 267 -9.10 -23.95 8.98
N TRP A 268 -9.54 -24.73 7.99
CA TRP A 268 -10.91 -25.23 7.93
C TRP A 268 -11.25 -26.23 9.03
N ILE A 269 -10.31 -27.12 9.38
CA ILE A 269 -10.52 -28.08 10.48
C ILE A 269 -10.73 -27.32 11.80
N PHE A 270 -9.86 -26.36 12.10
CA PHE A 270 -9.98 -25.54 13.31
C PHE A 270 -11.27 -24.71 13.33
N PHE A 271 -11.62 -24.10 12.20
CA PHE A 271 -12.81 -23.28 12.05
C PHE A 271 -14.09 -24.09 12.26
N VAL A 272 -14.23 -25.23 11.55
CA VAL A 272 -15.38 -26.14 11.67
C VAL A 272 -15.52 -26.70 13.09
N PHE A 273 -14.41 -26.98 13.76
CA PHE A 273 -14.41 -27.46 15.13
C PHE A 273 -14.96 -26.41 16.11
N ILE A 274 -14.49 -25.16 16.03
CA ILE A 274 -14.95 -24.06 16.89
C ILE A 274 -16.43 -23.77 16.68
N THR A 275 -16.88 -23.72 15.44
CA THR A 275 -18.28 -23.39 15.10
C THR A 275 -19.23 -24.51 15.50
N LEU A 276 -18.84 -25.79 15.39
CA LEU A 276 -19.62 -26.92 15.89
C LEU A 276 -19.73 -26.92 17.42
N ILE A 277 -18.63 -26.65 18.13
CA ILE A 277 -18.66 -26.50 19.60
C ILE A 277 -19.58 -25.33 19.98
N THR A 278 -19.47 -24.21 19.28
CA THR A 278 -20.31 -23.04 19.54
C THR A 278 -21.79 -23.37 19.32
N ALA A 279 -22.13 -24.02 18.22
CA ALA A 279 -23.50 -24.45 17.94
C ALA A 279 -24.04 -25.42 19.01
N PHE A 280 -23.21 -26.35 19.48
CA PHE A 280 -23.55 -27.30 20.54
C PHE A 280 -23.77 -26.62 21.90
N VAL A 281 -22.92 -25.65 22.26
CA VAL A 281 -23.06 -24.84 23.48
C VAL A 281 -24.32 -23.96 23.41
N PHE A 282 -24.64 -23.40 22.24
CA PHE A 282 -25.85 -22.60 22.06
C PHE A 282 -27.13 -23.44 22.05
N SER A 283 -27.11 -24.64 21.47
CA SER A 283 -28.27 -25.53 21.48
C SER A 283 -28.60 -26.05 22.89
N THR A 284 -27.58 -26.30 23.71
CA THR A 284 -27.74 -26.73 25.10
C THR A 284 -28.16 -25.59 26.04
N ALA A 285 -27.85 -24.33 25.70
CA ALA A 285 -28.11 -23.18 26.56
C ALA A 285 -29.49 -22.51 26.35
N GLN A 286 -30.18 -22.71 25.21
CA GLN A 286 -31.36 -21.90 24.86
C GLN A 286 -32.73 -22.61 24.86
N THR A 287 -32.86 -23.94 24.79
CA THR A 287 -34.21 -24.57 24.76
C THR A 287 -34.19 -26.07 25.12
N GLY A 288 -35.07 -26.47 26.04
CA GLY A 288 -35.18 -27.83 26.59
C GLY A 288 -35.77 -28.92 25.68
N GLU A 289 -35.99 -28.71 24.38
CA GLU A 289 -36.57 -29.72 23.47
C GLU A 289 -36.07 -29.66 22.01
N LYS A 290 -34.95 -28.98 21.72
CA LYS A 290 -34.36 -29.07 20.37
C LYS A 290 -33.42 -30.26 20.26
N THR A 291 -33.76 -31.21 19.40
CA THR A 291 -32.98 -32.42 19.09
C THR A 291 -31.54 -32.04 18.77
N ILE A 292 -30.57 -32.83 19.25
CA ILE A 292 -29.12 -32.67 18.97
C ILE A 292 -28.85 -32.48 17.46
N ILE A 293 -29.69 -33.10 16.63
CA ILE A 293 -29.69 -33.02 15.17
C ILE A 293 -29.91 -31.58 14.66
N ASP A 294 -30.83 -30.82 15.25
CA ASP A 294 -31.11 -29.44 14.84
C ASP A 294 -29.96 -28.49 15.22
N GLY A 295 -29.32 -28.73 16.36
CA GLY A 295 -28.11 -28.01 16.78
C GLY A 295 -26.93 -28.27 15.85
N LEU A 296 -26.74 -29.53 15.45
CA LEU A 296 -25.72 -29.90 14.46
C LEU A 296 -26.01 -29.27 13.10
N LEU A 297 -27.25 -29.34 12.62
CA LEU A 297 -27.66 -28.77 11.33
C LEU A 297 -27.49 -27.24 11.30
N THR A 298 -27.80 -26.57 12.41
CA THR A 298 -27.53 -25.14 12.60
C THR A 298 -26.03 -24.84 12.54
N GLY A 299 -25.19 -25.64 13.19
CA GLY A 299 -23.73 -25.50 13.14
C GLY A 299 -23.14 -25.72 11.74
N VAL A 300 -23.67 -26.70 11.00
CA VAL A 300 -23.30 -26.93 9.60
C VAL A 300 -23.73 -25.77 8.71
N GLN A 301 -24.95 -25.25 8.87
CA GLN A 301 -25.44 -24.08 8.14
C GLN A 301 -24.56 -22.83 8.41
N MET A 302 -24.14 -22.61 9.66
CA MET A 302 -23.19 -21.54 10.02
C MET A 302 -21.83 -21.70 9.33
N ASN A 303 -21.32 -22.93 9.23
CA ASN A 303 -20.07 -23.23 8.53
C ASN A 303 -20.17 -22.97 7.03
N PHE A 304 -21.25 -23.41 6.38
CA PHE A 304 -21.47 -23.16 4.96
C PHE A 304 -21.64 -21.67 4.66
N ARG A 305 -22.36 -20.94 5.52
CA ARG A 305 -22.51 -19.48 5.43
C ARG A 305 -21.15 -18.77 5.54
N ALA A 306 -20.30 -19.18 6.47
CA ALA A 306 -18.95 -18.64 6.61
C ALA A 306 -18.05 -19.01 5.41
N ALA A 307 -18.14 -20.25 4.92
CA ALA A 307 -17.37 -20.70 3.77
C ALA A 307 -17.72 -19.92 2.50
N LEU A 308 -19.00 -19.72 2.24
CA LEU A 308 -19.49 -18.89 1.17
C LEU A 308 -18.97 -17.44 1.27
N LEU A 309 -18.97 -16.85 2.47
CA LEU A 309 -18.46 -15.48 2.69
C LEU A 309 -16.96 -15.38 2.41
N ILE A 310 -16.15 -16.24 3.04
CA ILE A 310 -14.69 -16.17 2.94
C ILE A 310 -14.25 -16.39 1.49
N VAL A 311 -14.82 -17.38 0.80
CA VAL A 311 -14.49 -17.68 -0.60
C VAL A 311 -15.06 -16.61 -1.53
N GLY A 312 -16.33 -16.23 -1.37
CA GLY A 312 -17.00 -15.26 -2.23
C GLY A 312 -16.36 -13.87 -2.19
N PHE A 313 -16.02 -13.36 -0.99
CA PHE A 313 -15.31 -12.09 -0.88
C PHE A 313 -13.90 -12.14 -1.46
N SER A 314 -13.20 -13.26 -1.33
CA SER A 314 -11.88 -13.43 -1.95
C SER A 314 -11.96 -13.40 -3.47
N VAL A 315 -13.02 -14.00 -4.03
CA VAL A 315 -13.30 -14.00 -5.47
C VAL A 315 -13.66 -12.61 -5.98
N VAL A 316 -14.63 -11.94 -5.36
CA VAL A 316 -15.01 -10.56 -5.69
C VAL A 316 -13.81 -9.63 -5.54
N GLY A 317 -13.03 -9.80 -4.47
CA GLY A 317 -11.78 -9.09 -4.25
C GLY A 317 -10.79 -9.28 -5.39
N THR A 318 -10.71 -10.49 -5.97
CA THR A 318 -9.83 -10.78 -7.11
C THR A 318 -10.31 -10.09 -8.40
N GLU A 319 -11.61 -10.13 -8.71
CA GLU A 319 -12.18 -9.50 -9.92
C GLU A 319 -12.23 -7.96 -9.84
N LEU A 320 -12.25 -7.38 -8.63
CA LEU A 320 -12.15 -5.93 -8.43
C LEU A 320 -10.79 -5.34 -8.89
N TYR A 321 -9.75 -6.17 -9.08
CA TYR A 321 -8.47 -5.76 -9.68
C TYR A 321 -8.51 -5.61 -11.21
N ASN A 322 -9.68 -5.74 -11.85
CA ASN A 322 -9.81 -5.64 -13.31
C ASN A 322 -9.27 -4.30 -13.87
N PRO A 323 -8.41 -4.31 -14.90
CA PRO A 323 -7.91 -3.10 -15.55
C PRO A 323 -9.02 -2.19 -16.11
N LYS A 324 -10.18 -2.73 -16.51
CA LYS A 324 -11.36 -1.92 -16.91
C LYS A 324 -11.96 -1.16 -15.73
N ILE A 325 -11.99 -1.74 -14.53
CA ILE A 325 -12.44 -1.07 -13.30
C ILE A 325 -11.42 0.00 -12.90
N ARG A 326 -10.12 -0.31 -13.01
CA ARG A 326 -9.04 0.66 -12.81
C ARG A 326 -9.10 1.84 -13.79
N ASN A 327 -9.45 1.58 -15.06
CA ASN A 327 -9.65 2.60 -16.08
C ASN A 327 -10.98 3.37 -15.92
N PHE A 328 -12.04 2.73 -15.40
CA PHE A 328 -13.26 3.42 -15.00
C PHE A 328 -12.98 4.38 -13.83
N PHE A 329 -12.25 3.91 -12.82
CA PHE A 329 -11.82 4.75 -11.71
C PHE A 329 -10.85 5.85 -12.16
N SER A 330 -10.05 5.65 -13.22
CA SER A 330 -9.11 6.66 -13.71
C SER A 330 -9.79 7.93 -14.26
N GLY A 331 -11.07 7.85 -14.65
CA GLY A 331 -11.91 8.97 -15.03
C GLY A 331 -12.75 9.59 -13.89
N THR A 332 -12.68 9.06 -12.66
CA THR A 332 -13.48 9.53 -11.51
C THR A 332 -12.60 10.06 -10.37
N SER A 333 -13.22 10.66 -9.36
CA SER A 333 -12.52 11.12 -8.13
C SER A 333 -11.85 9.99 -7.33
N PHE A 334 -12.10 8.72 -7.67
CA PHE A 334 -11.56 7.53 -7.01
C PHE A 334 -10.39 6.86 -7.76
N LYS A 335 -9.79 7.54 -8.75
CA LYS A 335 -8.61 7.09 -9.51
C LYS A 335 -7.50 6.42 -8.69
N TYR A 336 -7.28 6.90 -7.47
CA TYR A 336 -6.19 6.43 -6.61
C TYR A 336 -6.62 5.36 -5.58
N LEU A 337 -7.92 5.04 -5.46
CA LEU A 337 -8.42 4.07 -4.48
C LEU A 337 -7.84 2.66 -4.65
N PRO A 338 -7.76 2.07 -5.86
CA PRO A 338 -7.20 0.72 -6.00
C PRO A 338 -5.73 0.63 -5.56
N MET A 339 -4.91 1.62 -5.93
CA MET A 339 -3.50 1.66 -5.53
C MET A 339 -3.34 1.95 -4.04
N ALA A 340 -4.25 2.73 -3.44
CA ALA A 340 -4.27 2.98 -2.00
C ALA A 340 -4.60 1.70 -1.22
N VAL A 341 -5.56 0.91 -1.69
CA VAL A 341 -5.91 -0.40 -1.10
C VAL A 341 -4.77 -1.41 -1.27
N GLU A 342 -4.13 -1.45 -2.44
CA GLU A 342 -2.95 -2.30 -2.69
C GLU A 342 -1.82 -1.98 -1.70
N LEU A 343 -1.48 -0.70 -1.55
CA LEU A 343 -0.52 -0.23 -0.55
C LEU A 343 -0.93 -0.62 0.88
N SER A 344 -2.21 -0.51 1.20
CA SER A 344 -2.73 -0.91 2.51
C SER A 344 -2.60 -2.41 2.77
N VAL A 345 -2.92 -3.26 1.79
CA VAL A 345 -2.77 -4.72 1.88
C VAL A 345 -1.31 -5.11 2.04
N GLU A 346 -0.41 -4.48 1.28
CA GLU A 346 1.04 -4.72 1.36
C GLU A 346 1.60 -4.33 2.73
N SER A 347 1.15 -3.20 3.28
CA SER A 347 1.65 -2.67 4.54
C SER A 347 1.00 -3.31 5.79
N LEU A 348 -0.14 -3.98 5.63
CA LEU A 348 -0.93 -4.51 6.75
C LEU A 348 -0.14 -5.48 7.66
N PRO A 349 0.66 -6.45 7.15
CA PRO A 349 1.43 -7.35 7.99
C PRO A 349 2.48 -6.62 8.84
N ASP A 350 3.16 -5.63 8.25
CA ASP A 350 4.16 -4.80 8.94
C ASP A 350 3.50 -4.02 10.08
N PHE A 351 2.32 -3.43 9.83
CA PHE A 351 1.57 -2.72 10.86
C PHE A 351 1.09 -3.65 11.98
N ILE A 352 0.56 -4.83 11.66
CA ILE A 352 0.15 -5.82 12.66
C ILE A 352 1.35 -6.25 13.53
N ALA A 353 2.51 -6.47 12.91
CA ALA A 353 3.73 -6.83 13.64
C ALA A 353 4.28 -5.70 14.53
N SER A 354 3.94 -4.45 14.20
CA SER A 354 4.35 -3.27 14.98
C SER A 354 3.41 -2.94 16.16
N ILE A 355 2.21 -3.56 16.24
CA ILE A 355 1.30 -3.39 17.38
C ILE A 355 1.88 -4.17 18.57
N PRO A 356 2.29 -3.51 19.66
CA PRO A 356 2.87 -4.18 20.81
C PRO A 356 1.78 -4.79 21.69
N ASP A 357 2.17 -5.68 22.62
CA ASP A 357 1.25 -6.37 23.52
C ASP A 357 0.32 -5.39 24.27
N PHE A 358 -0.97 -5.75 24.42
CA PHE A 358 -2.03 -4.92 25.01
C PHE A 358 -1.63 -4.21 26.32
N LYS A 359 -0.83 -4.88 27.16
CA LYS A 359 -0.30 -4.34 28.43
C LYS A 359 0.60 -3.11 28.24
N SER A 360 1.36 -3.05 27.15
CA SER A 360 2.21 -1.91 26.80
C SER A 360 1.41 -0.77 26.13
N LEU A 361 0.34 -1.13 25.41
CA LEU A 361 -0.57 -0.24 24.71
C LEU A 361 -1.36 0.65 25.70
N VAL A 362 -1.74 0.08 26.84
CA VAL A 362 -2.37 0.82 27.96
C VAL A 362 -1.38 1.73 28.69
N LYS A 363 -0.10 1.34 28.77
CA LYS A 363 0.92 2.06 29.56
C LYS A 363 1.54 3.24 28.81
N ASN A 364 1.79 3.11 27.51
CA ASN A 364 2.44 4.12 26.67
C ASN A 364 1.79 4.21 25.26
N PRO A 365 0.55 4.71 25.12
CA PRO A 365 -0.14 4.75 23.83
C PRO A 365 0.57 5.60 22.77
N VAL A 366 1.30 6.65 23.19
CA VAL A 366 1.92 7.64 22.29
C VAL A 366 3.12 7.08 21.52
N SER A 367 3.96 6.24 22.14
CA SER A 367 5.14 5.66 21.48
C SER A 367 4.76 4.63 20.41
N VAL A 368 3.62 3.96 20.57
CA VAL A 368 3.10 2.97 19.62
C VAL A 368 2.67 3.66 18.32
N PHE A 369 1.87 4.71 18.44
CA PHE A 369 1.47 5.52 17.29
C PHE A 369 2.67 6.18 16.63
N TYR A 370 3.68 6.59 17.41
CA TYR A 370 4.92 7.15 16.88
C TYR A 370 5.73 6.14 16.03
N ASN A 371 5.92 4.91 16.50
CA ASN A 371 6.63 3.86 15.77
C ASN A 371 5.91 3.47 14.47
N VAL A 372 4.59 3.37 14.55
CA VAL A 372 3.71 3.09 13.41
C VAL A 372 3.77 4.22 12.38
N ILE A 373 3.71 5.48 12.81
CA ILE A 373 3.72 6.66 11.92
C ILE A 373 5.13 6.96 11.39
N SER A 374 6.19 6.69 12.14
CA SER A 374 7.57 6.81 11.64
C SER A 374 7.88 5.75 10.60
N HIS A 375 7.44 4.50 10.80
CA HIS A 375 7.47 3.48 9.74
C HIS A 375 6.69 3.93 8.52
N ALA A 376 5.50 4.48 8.72
CA ALA A 376 4.69 4.95 7.61
C ALA A 376 5.27 6.17 6.89
N ASN A 377 5.94 7.08 7.60
CA ASN A 377 6.69 8.20 7.03
C ASN A 377 7.93 7.70 6.28
N SER A 378 8.63 6.68 6.79
CA SER A 378 9.75 6.03 6.10
C SER A 378 9.27 5.35 4.81
N ARG A 379 8.15 4.62 4.85
CA ARG A 379 7.51 4.04 3.66
C ARG A 379 7.02 5.12 2.69
N LEU A 380 6.40 6.18 3.20
CA LEU A 380 6.00 7.32 2.38
C LEU A 380 7.21 8.01 1.76
N ALA A 381 8.36 8.06 2.45
CA ALA A 381 9.63 8.56 1.92
C ALA A 381 10.25 7.58 0.90
N GLU A 382 10.15 6.27 1.09
CA GLU A 382 10.55 5.26 0.09
C GLU A 382 9.69 5.35 -1.17
N ILE A 383 8.37 5.48 -1.01
CA ILE A 383 7.42 5.62 -2.11
C ILE A 383 7.62 6.97 -2.80
N LYS A 384 7.78 8.06 -2.05
CA LYS A 384 8.12 9.39 -2.60
C LYS A 384 9.49 9.39 -3.27
N GLY A 385 10.48 8.69 -2.72
CA GLY A 385 11.83 8.57 -3.27
C GLY A 385 11.84 7.80 -4.59
N LYS A 386 10.96 6.80 -4.73
CA LYS A 386 10.73 6.08 -6.00
C LYS A 386 9.86 6.85 -7.00
N GLU A 387 8.94 7.72 -6.55
CA GLU A 387 8.03 8.48 -7.45
C GLU A 387 8.54 9.88 -7.85
N ARG A 388 9.45 10.52 -7.12
CA ARG A 388 9.93 11.90 -7.46
C ARG A 388 11.13 11.96 -8.38
N PHE A 389 11.97 10.92 -8.42
CA PHE A 389 13.12 10.92 -9.31
C PHE A 389 12.74 10.29 -10.64
N THR A 390 12.23 11.09 -11.59
CA THR A 390 12.14 10.65 -12.98
C THR A 390 13.54 10.65 -13.57
N ARG A 391 14.22 9.51 -13.48
CA ARG A 391 15.54 9.36 -14.10
C ARG A 391 15.42 9.67 -15.58
N ARG A 392 16.18 10.68 -16.01
CA ARG A 392 16.38 10.97 -17.44
C ARG A 392 17.63 10.26 -17.92
N ILE A 393 17.54 9.70 -19.13
CA ILE A 393 18.65 9.06 -19.80
C ILE A 393 18.94 9.86 -21.07
N PHE A 394 20.12 10.45 -21.12
CA PHE A 394 20.61 11.21 -22.24
C PHE A 394 21.53 10.31 -23.08
N ILE A 395 21.32 10.31 -24.39
CA ILE A 395 22.14 9.52 -25.31
C ILE A 395 22.81 10.49 -26.27
N VAL A 396 24.14 10.50 -26.28
CA VAL A 396 24.93 11.20 -27.30
C VAL A 396 25.28 10.19 -28.39
N SER A 397 24.67 10.32 -29.56
CA SER A 397 24.92 9.43 -30.70
C SER A 397 25.75 10.08 -31.80
N GLY A 398 26.49 9.25 -32.50
CA GLY A 398 27.29 9.66 -33.65
C GLY A 398 28.09 8.49 -34.21
N SER A 399 28.55 8.65 -35.44
CA SER A 399 29.45 7.77 -36.15
C SER A 399 30.82 7.66 -35.46
N ARG A 400 31.62 6.69 -35.92
CA ARG A 400 32.97 6.49 -35.41
C ARG A 400 33.83 7.71 -35.77
N CYS A 401 34.56 8.25 -34.78
CA CYS A 401 35.41 9.44 -34.92
C CYS A 401 34.67 10.77 -35.18
N GLU A 402 33.35 10.84 -35.00
CA GLU A 402 32.58 12.10 -35.18
C GLU A 402 32.76 13.10 -34.03
N GLY A 403 33.47 12.73 -32.96
CA GLY A 403 33.78 13.63 -31.85
C GLY A 403 32.87 13.50 -30.62
N LYS A 404 32.17 12.37 -30.45
CA LYS A 404 31.33 12.08 -29.25
C LYS A 404 32.02 12.34 -27.91
N THR A 405 33.26 11.88 -27.75
CA THR A 405 34.08 12.12 -26.55
C THR A 405 34.30 13.62 -26.32
N THR A 406 34.65 14.37 -27.37
CA THR A 406 34.84 15.83 -27.28
C THR A 406 33.53 16.55 -26.98
N PHE A 407 32.43 16.12 -27.60
CA PHE A 407 31.08 16.65 -27.37
C PHE A 407 30.66 16.45 -25.92
N THR A 408 30.85 15.23 -25.40
CA THR A 408 30.55 14.85 -24.02
C THR A 408 31.39 15.63 -23.02
N LYS A 409 32.69 15.80 -23.29
CA LYS A 409 33.59 16.58 -22.45
C LYS A 409 33.14 18.05 -22.35
N LYS A 410 32.76 18.66 -23.47
CA LYS A 410 32.18 20.02 -23.48
C LYS A 410 30.88 20.12 -22.69
N ILE A 411 29.99 19.12 -22.80
CA ILE A 411 28.77 19.07 -21.98
C ILE A 411 29.12 18.99 -20.50
N THR A 412 30.04 18.10 -20.11
CA THR A 412 30.43 17.95 -18.70
C THR A 412 31.06 19.21 -18.13
N ASP A 413 31.87 19.93 -18.93
CA ASP A 413 32.48 21.18 -18.51
C ASP A 413 31.42 22.28 -18.30
N GLU A 414 30.42 22.34 -19.17
CA GLU A 414 29.32 23.29 -19.04
C GLU A 414 28.42 22.99 -17.84
N LEU A 415 28.11 21.72 -17.59
CA LEU A 415 27.35 21.29 -16.41
C LEU A 415 28.08 21.65 -15.11
N LYS A 416 29.41 21.46 -15.06
CA LYS A 416 30.24 21.84 -13.91
C LYS A 416 30.20 23.35 -13.65
N LYS A 417 30.19 24.20 -14.68
CA LYS A 417 30.04 25.67 -14.52
C LYS A 417 28.70 26.06 -13.90
N HIS A 418 27.66 25.24 -14.09
CA HIS A 418 26.34 25.42 -13.51
C HIS A 418 26.18 24.72 -12.13
N ASN A 419 27.27 24.35 -11.47
CA ASN A 419 27.28 23.65 -10.17
C ASN A 419 26.54 22.30 -10.16
N ILE A 420 26.41 21.64 -11.31
CA ILE A 420 25.88 20.27 -11.38
C ILE A 420 27.01 19.28 -11.10
N SER A 421 26.80 18.42 -10.10
CA SER A 421 27.77 17.40 -9.72
C SER A 421 27.73 16.24 -10.72
N VAL A 422 28.81 16.07 -11.48
CA VAL A 422 28.95 15.03 -12.52
C VAL A 422 30.04 14.03 -12.10
N GLY A 423 29.74 12.74 -12.24
CA GLY A 423 30.70 11.64 -12.06
C GLY A 423 30.71 10.68 -13.26
N GLY A 424 31.57 9.67 -13.21
CA GLY A 424 31.67 8.62 -14.24
C GLY A 424 32.95 8.70 -15.07
N ILE A 425 32.92 8.07 -16.24
CA ILE A 425 34.12 7.79 -17.05
C ILE A 425 34.00 8.38 -18.47
N ILE A 426 35.13 8.89 -18.97
CA ILE A 426 35.32 9.31 -20.37
C ILE A 426 36.43 8.48 -21.00
N SER A 427 36.23 8.02 -22.24
CA SER A 427 37.24 7.26 -23.00
C SER A 427 37.98 8.17 -23.98
N GLU A 428 39.15 8.68 -23.58
CA GLU A 428 39.98 9.55 -24.41
C GLU A 428 40.78 8.75 -25.44
N ARG A 429 40.74 9.22 -26.69
CA ARG A 429 41.45 8.60 -27.81
C ARG A 429 42.95 8.85 -27.73
N VAL A 430 43.75 7.78 -27.87
CA VAL A 430 45.21 7.84 -27.99
C VAL A 430 45.60 7.68 -29.47
N MET A 431 46.45 8.59 -29.97
CA MET A 431 46.88 8.60 -31.37
C MET A 431 48.42 8.63 -31.48
N ARG A 432 48.95 7.93 -32.48
CA ARG A 432 50.32 8.12 -33.00
C ARG A 432 50.25 8.33 -34.50
N GLU A 433 50.92 9.35 -35.02
CA GLU A 433 51.06 9.60 -36.47
C GLU A 433 49.72 9.52 -37.24
N SER A 434 48.66 10.12 -36.67
CA SER A 434 47.28 10.15 -37.21
C SER A 434 46.46 8.86 -37.08
N ASN A 435 47.04 7.75 -36.60
CA ASN A 435 46.33 6.50 -36.34
C ASN A 435 45.92 6.35 -34.87
N THR A 436 44.71 5.83 -34.63
CA THR A 436 44.29 5.47 -33.26
C THR A 436 45.05 4.24 -32.79
N THR A 437 45.89 4.43 -31.78
CA THR A 437 46.67 3.36 -31.14
C THR A 437 46.05 2.85 -29.85
N GLY A 438 45.02 3.51 -29.32
CA GLY A 438 44.33 3.05 -28.10
C GLY A 438 43.32 4.05 -27.54
N TYR A 439 42.84 3.73 -26.35
CA TYR A 439 41.96 4.58 -25.55
C TYR A 439 42.33 4.52 -24.07
N ASP A 440 42.22 5.66 -23.38
CA ASP A 440 42.44 5.80 -21.94
C ASP A 440 41.14 6.18 -21.25
N LEU A 441 40.84 5.54 -20.13
CA LEU A 441 39.72 5.93 -19.29
C LEU A 441 40.15 7.08 -18.39
N VAL A 442 39.28 8.08 -18.27
CA VAL A 442 39.47 9.25 -17.42
C VAL A 442 38.30 9.33 -16.45
N ASP A 443 38.60 9.36 -15.16
CA ASP A 443 37.62 9.70 -14.14
C ASP A 443 37.30 11.20 -14.21
N ILE A 444 36.01 11.52 -14.39
CA ILE A 444 35.52 12.90 -14.55
C ILE A 444 35.73 13.72 -13.28
N GLU A 445 35.72 13.09 -12.11
CA GLU A 445 35.88 13.77 -10.82
C GLU A 445 37.34 14.02 -10.48
N THR A 446 38.14 12.96 -10.44
CA THR A 446 39.55 13.07 -10.01
C THR A 446 40.50 13.48 -11.13
N GLY A 447 40.09 13.31 -12.39
CA GLY A 447 40.97 13.49 -13.56
C GLY A 447 42.00 12.38 -13.72
N ARG A 448 41.98 11.34 -12.87
CA ARG A 448 42.89 10.19 -12.96
C ARG A 448 42.66 9.46 -14.27
N LYS A 449 43.75 9.07 -14.94
CA LYS A 449 43.73 8.33 -16.20
C LYS A 449 44.26 6.92 -16.00
N GLU A 450 43.66 5.96 -16.69
CA GLU A 450 44.10 4.57 -16.71
C GLU A 450 44.04 4.01 -18.13
N ILE A 451 45.00 3.14 -18.47
CA ILE A 451 45.06 2.54 -19.80
C ILE A 451 43.92 1.54 -19.95
N PHE A 452 43.08 1.70 -20.98
CA PHE A 452 41.95 0.80 -21.23
C PHE A 452 42.15 -0.07 -22.46
N LEU A 453 42.44 0.54 -23.61
CA LEU A 453 42.62 -0.17 -24.88
C LEU A 453 43.96 0.20 -25.51
N ARG A 454 44.68 -0.79 -26.05
CA ARG A 454 45.87 -0.57 -26.89
C ARG A 454 45.88 -1.49 -28.10
N GLN A 455 46.44 -0.99 -29.19
CA GLN A 455 46.76 -1.79 -30.37
C GLN A 455 48.07 -2.55 -30.10
N ASP A 456 48.15 -3.78 -30.62
CA ASP A 456 49.39 -4.58 -30.63
C ASP A 456 49.98 -4.90 -29.25
N GLU A 457 49.13 -4.95 -28.21
CA GLU A 457 49.52 -5.44 -26.89
C GLU A 457 49.19 -6.93 -26.75
N GLU A 458 50.23 -7.77 -26.71
CA GLU A 458 50.11 -9.23 -26.65
C GLU A 458 49.86 -9.75 -25.22
N LYS A 459 50.17 -8.96 -24.20
CA LYS A 459 50.00 -9.36 -22.79
C LYS A 459 48.55 -9.52 -22.38
N TRP A 460 47.61 -8.91 -23.09
CA TRP A 460 46.18 -8.95 -22.76
C TRP A 460 45.42 -9.90 -23.69
N THR A 461 44.72 -10.86 -23.09
CA THR A 461 44.05 -11.95 -23.82
C THR A 461 42.72 -11.53 -24.44
N ASP A 462 42.00 -10.63 -23.78
CA ASP A 462 40.70 -10.15 -24.26
C ASP A 462 40.87 -9.06 -25.33
N LYS A 463 40.07 -9.15 -26.40
CA LYS A 463 40.12 -8.24 -27.54
C LYS A 463 38.75 -7.71 -27.92
N ILE A 464 38.72 -6.47 -28.42
CA ILE A 464 37.56 -5.85 -29.06
C ILE A 464 37.98 -5.22 -30.41
N GLY A 465 37.55 -5.85 -31.50
CA GLY A 465 38.03 -5.52 -32.83
C GLY A 465 39.55 -5.65 -32.92
N LYS A 466 40.25 -4.55 -33.25
CA LYS A 466 41.71 -4.51 -33.38
C LYS A 466 42.48 -4.17 -32.09
N PHE A 467 41.78 -3.98 -30.97
CA PHE A 467 42.39 -3.53 -29.71
C PHE A 467 42.36 -4.65 -28.66
N SER A 468 43.45 -4.77 -27.90
CA SER A 468 43.52 -5.60 -26.70
C SER A 468 43.02 -4.80 -25.49
N ILE A 469 42.31 -5.46 -24.58
CA ILE A 469 41.63 -4.86 -23.42
C ILE A 469 42.50 -5.02 -22.17
N ASN A 470 42.85 -3.92 -21.50
CA ASN A 470 43.56 -3.96 -20.24
C ASN A 470 42.61 -4.34 -19.08
N PRO A 471 42.85 -5.45 -18.36
CA PRO A 471 42.04 -5.83 -17.20
C PRO A 471 42.04 -4.78 -16.09
N GLU A 472 43.17 -4.08 -15.86
CA GLU A 472 43.26 -3.01 -14.86
C GLU A 472 42.40 -1.81 -15.26
N GLY A 473 42.33 -1.49 -16.56
CA GLY A 473 41.44 -0.46 -17.08
C GLY A 473 39.95 -0.78 -16.86
N ILE A 474 39.56 -2.06 -17.01
CA ILE A 474 38.20 -2.51 -16.69
C ILE A 474 37.91 -2.34 -15.19
N GLN A 475 38.80 -2.83 -14.32
CA GLN A 475 38.62 -2.68 -12.87
C GLN A 475 38.57 -1.21 -12.45
N PHE A 476 39.40 -0.36 -13.05
CA PHE A 476 39.35 1.08 -12.84
C PHE A 476 37.98 1.65 -13.22
N GLY A 477 37.47 1.35 -14.41
CA GLY A 477 36.14 1.80 -14.84
C GLY A 477 35.01 1.33 -13.93
N ILE A 478 35.02 0.06 -13.50
CA ILE A 478 34.05 -0.50 -12.55
C ILE A 478 34.13 0.23 -11.20
N SER A 479 35.34 0.49 -10.70
CA SER A 479 35.54 1.19 -9.42
C SER A 479 35.02 2.62 -9.47
N VAL A 480 35.22 3.35 -10.58
CA VAL A 480 34.70 4.72 -10.75
C VAL A 480 33.16 4.72 -10.84
N LEU A 481 32.58 3.68 -11.43
CA LEU A 481 31.13 3.51 -11.57
C LEU A 481 30.46 2.83 -10.37
N ASP A 482 31.20 2.56 -9.29
CA ASP A 482 30.65 1.99 -8.06
C ASP A 482 29.65 2.97 -7.41
N PRO A 483 28.45 2.51 -7.02
CA PRO A 483 27.44 3.34 -6.36
C PRO A 483 27.95 4.14 -5.15
N GLU A 484 28.94 3.63 -4.41
CA GLU A 484 29.54 4.34 -3.27
C GLU A 484 30.31 5.58 -3.71
N ASN A 485 31.03 5.51 -4.83
CA ASN A 485 31.80 6.63 -5.41
C ASN A 485 30.89 7.63 -6.14
N LEU A 486 29.70 7.19 -6.55
CA LEU A 486 28.71 8.03 -7.23
C LEU A 486 27.71 8.70 -6.27
N LYS A 487 27.91 8.58 -4.95
CA LYS A 487 27.05 9.24 -3.94
C LYS A 487 27.07 10.76 -4.09
N GLY A 488 25.88 11.36 -4.14
CA GLY A 488 25.72 12.81 -4.26
C GLY A 488 25.99 13.38 -5.66
N LYS A 489 26.21 12.53 -6.67
CA LYS A 489 26.25 12.96 -8.08
C LYS A 489 24.84 13.16 -8.62
N THR A 490 24.66 14.20 -9.43
CA THR A 490 23.39 14.49 -10.11
C THR A 490 23.32 13.75 -11.44
N LEU A 491 24.45 13.67 -12.16
CA LEU A 491 24.56 13.03 -13.47
C LEU A 491 25.78 12.10 -13.51
N VAL A 492 25.60 10.90 -14.06
CA VAL A 492 26.68 9.94 -14.32
C VAL A 492 26.90 9.80 -15.82
N VAL A 493 28.14 9.92 -16.26
CA VAL A 493 28.53 9.85 -17.67
C VAL A 493 29.28 8.55 -17.95
N ILE A 494 28.94 7.90 -19.06
CA ILE A 494 29.61 6.69 -19.54
C ILE A 494 29.88 6.85 -21.05
N ASP A 495 31.14 7.15 -21.40
CA ASP A 495 31.62 7.21 -22.78
C ASP A 495 32.61 6.05 -23.03
N GLU A 496 32.31 5.01 -23.81
CA GLU A 496 31.17 4.75 -24.73
C GLU A 496 30.46 3.43 -24.37
N VAL A 497 29.11 3.39 -24.42
CA VAL A 497 28.33 2.14 -24.31
C VAL A 497 28.14 1.56 -25.70
N GLY A 498 28.75 0.40 -25.96
CA GLY A 498 28.78 -0.20 -27.29
C GLY A 498 28.76 -1.73 -27.27
N MET A 499 29.46 -2.34 -28.23
CA MET A 499 29.45 -3.79 -28.43
C MET A 499 29.88 -4.57 -27.19
N LEU A 500 30.86 -4.05 -26.44
CA LEU A 500 31.36 -4.70 -25.23
C LEU A 500 30.24 -4.85 -24.19
N GLU A 501 29.50 -3.77 -23.95
CA GLU A 501 28.40 -3.74 -22.98
C GLU A 501 27.18 -4.51 -23.50
N LEU A 502 26.94 -4.47 -24.82
CA LEU A 502 25.90 -5.29 -25.47
C LEU A 502 26.15 -6.79 -25.31
N ASP A 503 27.41 -7.22 -25.17
CA ASP A 503 27.81 -8.60 -24.88
C ASP A 503 27.90 -8.93 -23.37
N ASN A 504 27.36 -8.08 -22.49
CA ASN A 504 27.42 -8.22 -21.02
C ASN A 504 28.84 -8.16 -20.43
N LYS A 505 29.78 -7.52 -21.14
CA LYS A 505 31.14 -7.27 -20.67
C LYS A 505 31.33 -5.79 -20.32
N GLY A 506 32.54 -5.42 -19.92
CA GLY A 506 32.85 -4.03 -19.58
C GLY A 506 32.08 -3.57 -18.34
N TRP A 507 31.40 -2.44 -18.47
CA TRP A 507 30.56 -1.83 -17.43
C TRP A 507 29.06 -2.14 -17.60
N ALA A 508 28.68 -3.19 -18.35
CA ALA A 508 27.28 -3.59 -18.51
C ALA A 508 26.56 -3.80 -17.16
N GLY A 509 27.21 -4.49 -16.21
CA GLY A 509 26.65 -4.72 -14.87
C GLY A 509 26.50 -3.42 -14.06
N CYS A 510 27.47 -2.51 -14.16
CA CYS A 510 27.38 -1.19 -13.52
C CYS A 510 26.23 -0.38 -14.12
N LEU A 511 26.04 -0.42 -15.45
CA LEU A 511 24.93 0.25 -16.11
C LEU A 511 23.57 -0.32 -15.69
N GLU A 512 23.44 -1.65 -15.58
CA GLU A 512 22.22 -2.29 -15.04
C GLU A 512 21.95 -1.85 -13.61
N GLU A 513 22.98 -1.83 -12.75
CA GLU A 513 22.85 -1.40 -11.36
C GLU A 513 22.47 0.08 -11.25
N LEU A 514 23.05 0.94 -12.08
CA LEU A 514 22.71 2.36 -12.16
C LEU A 514 21.26 2.56 -12.65
N ILE A 515 20.77 1.72 -13.55
CA ILE A 515 19.38 1.77 -14.02
C ILE A 515 18.43 1.24 -12.94
N ASP A 516 18.80 0.24 -12.15
CA ASP A 516 17.87 -0.37 -11.20
C ASP A 516 17.86 0.31 -9.81
N SER A 517 18.98 0.88 -9.38
CA SER A 517 19.20 1.17 -7.95
C SER A 517 19.59 2.61 -7.58
N SER A 518 20.01 3.46 -8.53
CA SER A 518 20.56 4.78 -8.20
C SER A 518 19.63 5.97 -8.56
N LEU A 519 19.56 6.98 -7.69
CA LEU A 519 18.82 8.22 -7.92
C LEU A 519 19.68 9.24 -8.69
N VAL A 520 20.24 8.84 -9.83
CA VAL A 520 21.11 9.69 -10.66
C VAL A 520 20.66 9.70 -12.11
N HIS A 521 20.83 10.83 -12.80
CA HIS A 521 20.61 10.92 -14.24
C HIS A 521 21.77 10.22 -14.95
N ILE A 522 21.55 9.69 -16.15
CA ILE A 522 22.60 8.97 -16.89
C ILE A 522 22.79 9.62 -18.25
N LEU A 523 24.03 9.89 -18.63
CA LEU A 523 24.42 10.26 -19.99
C LEU A 523 25.34 9.17 -20.53
N ILE A 524 24.92 8.54 -21.63
CA ILE A 524 25.72 7.54 -22.33
C ILE A 524 26.07 8.04 -23.72
N THR A 525 27.27 7.72 -24.20
CA THR A 525 27.60 7.88 -25.62
C THR A 525 27.43 6.52 -26.32
N VAL A 526 26.87 6.53 -27.53
CA VAL A 526 26.59 5.31 -28.29
C VAL A 526 26.87 5.56 -29.76
N ARG A 527 27.27 4.53 -30.51
CA ARG A 527 27.32 4.62 -31.99
C ARG A 527 25.92 4.67 -32.56
N ASP A 528 25.70 5.43 -33.63
CA ASP A 528 24.39 5.49 -34.29
C ASP A 528 23.85 4.10 -34.64
N THR A 529 24.72 3.21 -35.12
CA THR A 529 24.38 1.83 -35.48
C THR A 529 23.90 0.97 -34.31
N HIS A 530 24.25 1.31 -33.07
CA HIS A 530 23.93 0.53 -31.87
C HIS A 530 22.93 1.21 -30.94
N THR A 531 22.45 2.41 -31.29
CA THR A 531 21.54 3.19 -30.43
C THR A 531 20.24 2.42 -30.17
N GLY A 532 19.66 1.80 -31.19
CA GLY A 532 18.46 0.98 -31.06
C GLY A 532 18.67 -0.27 -30.20
N ASP A 533 19.80 -0.95 -30.36
CA ASP A 533 20.14 -2.16 -29.60
C ASP A 533 20.32 -1.85 -28.10
N VAL A 534 21.00 -0.75 -27.78
CA VAL A 534 21.19 -0.27 -26.40
C VAL A 534 19.84 0.07 -25.76
N ILE A 535 18.98 0.84 -26.45
CA ILE A 535 17.65 1.18 -25.93
C ILE A 535 16.83 -0.09 -25.66
N LYS A 536 16.87 -1.05 -26.59
CA LYS A 536 16.12 -2.30 -26.48
C LYS A 536 16.63 -3.20 -25.36
N LYS A 537 17.95 -3.36 -25.23
CA LYS A 537 18.57 -4.27 -24.25
C LYS A 537 18.25 -3.87 -22.82
N TRP A 538 18.40 -2.59 -22.47
CA TRP A 538 18.15 -2.08 -21.13
C TRP A 538 16.73 -1.52 -20.93
N GLY A 539 15.85 -1.65 -21.94
CA GLY A 539 14.45 -1.20 -21.85
C GLY A 539 14.32 0.29 -21.53
N LEU A 540 15.22 1.12 -22.06
CA LEU A 540 15.33 2.54 -21.73
C LEU A 540 14.07 3.29 -22.20
N LYS A 541 13.40 3.99 -21.27
CA LYS A 541 12.21 4.80 -21.54
C LYS A 541 12.54 6.28 -21.34
N ASP A 542 11.82 7.16 -22.05
CA ASP A 542 11.96 8.62 -21.95
C ASP A 542 13.40 9.13 -22.20
N THR A 543 14.09 8.50 -23.16
CA THR A 543 15.45 8.88 -23.57
C THR A 543 15.46 10.17 -24.38
N VAL A 544 16.48 11.00 -24.15
CA VAL A 544 16.73 12.21 -24.94
C VAL A 544 17.97 11.98 -25.79
N LEU A 545 17.81 12.01 -27.11
CA LEU A 545 18.87 11.74 -28.07
C LEU A 545 19.49 13.05 -28.56
N PHE A 546 20.80 13.19 -28.45
CA PHE A 546 21.60 14.25 -29.04
C PHE A 546 22.53 13.65 -30.10
N LYS A 547 22.37 14.05 -31.35
CA LYS A 547 23.27 13.65 -32.44
C LYS A 547 24.38 14.66 -32.60
N VAL A 548 25.62 14.19 -32.63
CA VAL A 548 26.81 15.07 -32.69
C VAL A 548 26.83 15.95 -33.96
N SER A 549 26.31 15.47 -35.09
CA SER A 549 26.23 16.23 -36.35
C SER A 549 25.14 17.30 -36.37
N GLU A 550 24.05 17.12 -35.62
CA GLU A 550 22.85 17.95 -35.71
C GLU A 550 22.74 18.93 -34.54
N ASN A 551 23.30 18.60 -33.38
CA ASN A 551 23.12 19.35 -32.16
C ASN A 551 24.37 20.16 -31.77
N ASP A 552 24.16 21.37 -31.26
CA ASP A 552 25.22 22.15 -30.62
C ASP A 552 25.48 21.64 -29.18
N CYS A 553 26.75 21.66 -28.75
CA CYS A 553 27.16 21.17 -27.43
C CYS A 553 26.55 22.01 -26.30
N ILE A 554 26.55 23.34 -26.45
CA ILE A 554 26.10 24.27 -25.40
C ILE A 554 24.57 24.24 -25.31
N ALA A 555 23.88 24.19 -26.44
CA ALA A 555 22.43 24.02 -26.47
C ALA A 555 22.00 22.69 -25.82
N SER A 556 22.73 21.60 -26.10
CA SER A 556 22.50 20.29 -25.48
C SER A 556 22.71 20.32 -23.97
N ALA A 557 23.79 20.97 -23.50
CA ALA A 557 24.05 21.14 -22.07
C ALA A 557 22.93 21.90 -21.36
N LYS A 558 22.44 23.01 -21.94
CA LYS A 558 21.29 23.76 -21.40
C LYS A 558 20.01 22.95 -21.36
N SER A 559 19.76 22.12 -22.38
CA SER A 559 18.62 21.20 -22.41
C SER A 559 18.71 20.18 -21.27
N ILE A 560 19.90 19.61 -21.03
CA ILE A 560 20.15 18.69 -19.91
C ILE A 560 19.88 19.39 -18.57
N ILE A 561 20.39 20.61 -18.36
CA ILE A 561 20.17 21.38 -17.13
C ILE A 561 18.67 21.56 -16.87
N ASN A 562 17.93 22.05 -17.86
CA ASN A 562 16.49 22.28 -17.74
C ASN A 562 15.70 21.01 -17.41
N LEU A 563 16.15 19.85 -17.93
CA LEU A 563 15.48 18.56 -17.72
C LEU A 563 15.88 17.85 -16.43
N ILE A 564 16.98 18.25 -15.80
CA ILE A 564 17.40 17.79 -14.48
C ILE A 564 16.66 18.56 -13.38
N ASP A 565 16.34 19.85 -13.61
CA ASP A 565 15.65 20.71 -12.64
C ASP A 565 14.11 20.55 -12.62
N THR A 566 13.52 19.83 -13.57
CA THR A 566 12.07 19.51 -13.66
C THR A 566 11.73 18.14 -13.12
#